data_AF-A0A953LPP5-F1
#
_entry.id   AF-A0A953LPP5-F1
#
_cell.length_a   1.000
_cell.length_b   1.000
_cell.length_c   1.000
_cell.angle_alpha   90.00
_cell.angle_beta   90.00
_cell.angle_gamma   90.00
#
_symmetry.space_group_name_H-M   'P 1'
#
loop_
_entity.id
_entity.type
_entity.pdbx_description
1 polymer ?
#
loop_
_entity_poly.entity_id
_entity_poly.type
_entity_poly.pdbx_seq_one_letter_code
_entity_poly.pdbx_strand_id
1 'polypeptide(L)'
;MARLISKFAAGKKAGATSGVWRLWAAKNQPDLYLAIDGLGGIKATVHCPRISKSTWARNWGFAYGTKYEVAKLVSAVQPNRHKLSWPGAKLASDVTLEWRVFISGGGLRRTPITVGNDVKLLSPPAPTQTLVLSVFIGPKVQTEGYPQASDAKPHLLADGRLCDGRRVWLTYCYVQTRTIRTQRRTLIGRAFGSIDEVYKQIDNLRVVAPAINSDGSLAFFDMRIERKRQA
;
A
#
# COMPACT_ATOMS: atom_id res chain seq x y z
N MET A 1 3.10 -25.92 -0.45
CA MET A 1 3.87 -24.71 -0.07
C MET A 1 2.90 -23.65 0.43
N ALA A 2 3.12 -23.04 1.59
CA ALA A 2 2.21 -22.04 2.15
C ALA A 2 2.16 -20.79 1.24
N ARG A 3 0.95 -20.35 0.89
CA ARG A 3 0.74 -19.19 0.03
C ARG A 3 0.93 -17.92 0.85
N LEU A 4 1.74 -16.98 0.36
CA LEU A 4 1.85 -15.65 0.98
C LEU A 4 0.48 -14.96 0.92
N ILE A 5 -0.13 -14.76 2.08
CA ILE A 5 -1.29 -13.90 2.31
C ILE A 5 -1.05 -13.22 3.65
N SER A 6 -1.02 -11.89 3.66
CA SER A 6 -0.85 -11.10 4.87
C SER A 6 -1.80 -9.91 4.83
N LYS A 7 -2.65 -9.78 5.85
CA LYS A 7 -3.40 -8.56 6.10
C LYS A 7 -2.78 -7.81 7.25
N PHE A 8 -2.70 -6.49 7.15
CA PHE A 8 -2.08 -5.66 8.18
C PHE A 8 -2.69 -4.26 8.25
N ALA A 9 -2.63 -3.66 9.44
CA ALA A 9 -3.05 -2.29 9.69
C ALA A 9 -2.32 -1.72 10.92
N ALA A 10 -2.28 -0.40 11.04
CA ALA A 10 -1.96 0.26 12.30
C ALA A 10 -3.21 0.28 13.19
N GLY A 11 -3.08 -0.13 14.45
CA GLY A 11 -4.19 -0.22 15.38
C GLY A 11 -3.82 -0.84 16.72
N LYS A 12 -4.81 -1.00 17.60
CA LYS A 12 -4.64 -1.66 18.90
C LYS A 12 -5.80 -2.62 19.15
N LYS A 13 -5.54 -3.71 19.89
CA LYS A 13 -6.54 -4.74 20.22
C LYS A 13 -7.19 -5.32 18.97
N ALA A 14 -8.50 -5.11 18.75
CA ALA A 14 -9.23 -5.56 17.57
C ALA A 14 -9.64 -4.39 16.64
N GLY A 15 -9.07 -3.20 16.84
CA GLY A 15 -9.43 -1.98 16.12
C GLY A 15 -8.29 -1.43 15.27
N ALA A 16 -8.49 -1.29 13.97
CA ALA A 16 -7.58 -0.60 13.06
C ALA A 16 -7.88 0.91 13.01
N THR A 17 -6.84 1.73 13.12
CA THR A 17 -6.92 3.19 12.96
C THR A 17 -6.37 3.65 11.61
N SER A 18 -5.69 2.80 10.85
CA SER A 18 -5.38 3.00 9.42
C SER A 18 -6.41 2.34 8.49
N GLY A 19 -6.14 2.31 7.18
CA GLY A 19 -6.75 1.31 6.31
C GLY A 19 -6.18 -0.08 6.55
N VAL A 20 -6.93 -1.11 6.15
CA VAL A 20 -6.49 -2.51 6.20
C VAL A 20 -5.88 -2.87 4.86
N TRP A 21 -4.60 -3.21 4.87
CA TRP A 21 -3.86 -3.57 3.68
C TRP A 21 -3.75 -5.08 3.56
N ARG A 22 -3.76 -5.57 2.32
CA ARG A 22 -3.66 -6.98 2.00
C ARG A 22 -2.57 -7.20 0.95
N LEU A 23 -1.57 -7.98 1.32
CA LEU A 23 -0.51 -8.48 0.44
C LEU A 23 -0.77 -9.96 0.14
N TRP A 24 -0.76 -10.37 -1.13
CA TRP A 24 -0.85 -11.78 -1.47
C TRP A 24 -0.20 -12.15 -2.79
N ALA A 25 0.29 -13.39 -2.88
CA ALA A 25 0.76 -13.99 -4.12
C ALA A 25 -0.39 -14.65 -4.90
N ALA A 26 -0.34 -14.63 -6.24
CA ALA A 26 -1.19 -15.49 -7.07
C ALA A 26 -0.91 -16.98 -6.79
N LYS A 27 -1.94 -17.82 -7.02
CA LYS A 27 -1.82 -19.27 -6.79
C LYS A 27 -0.93 -19.94 -7.85
N ASN A 28 -1.15 -19.61 -9.13
CA ASN A 28 -0.57 -20.31 -10.28
C ASN A 28 0.23 -19.37 -11.20
N GLN A 29 0.46 -18.13 -10.79
CA GLN A 29 1.25 -17.16 -11.54
C GLN A 29 2.21 -16.47 -10.57
N PRO A 30 3.42 -16.09 -11.01
CA PRO A 30 4.38 -15.36 -10.19
C PRO A 30 3.97 -13.89 -10.13
N ASP A 31 2.74 -13.64 -9.68
CA ASP A 31 2.20 -12.31 -9.52
C ASP A 31 2.10 -11.99 -8.04
N LEU A 32 2.40 -10.74 -7.70
CA LEU A 32 2.22 -10.19 -6.37
C LEU A 32 1.17 -9.09 -6.42
N TYR A 33 0.32 -9.04 -5.40
CA TYR A 33 -0.73 -8.04 -5.30
C TYR A 33 -0.70 -7.36 -3.93
N LEU A 34 -0.91 -6.05 -3.95
CA LEU A 34 -1.16 -5.24 -2.78
C LEU A 34 -2.48 -4.50 -2.99
N ALA A 35 -3.38 -4.56 -2.02
CA ALA A 35 -4.62 -3.79 -2.05
C ALA A 35 -4.94 -3.24 -0.67
N ILE A 36 -5.81 -2.23 -0.64
CA ILE A 36 -6.39 -1.72 0.59
C ILE A 36 -7.87 -2.11 0.64
N ASP A 37 -8.23 -2.86 1.67
CA ASP A 37 -9.59 -3.33 1.92
C ASP A 37 -10.45 -2.16 2.42
N GLY A 38 -11.66 -2.02 1.86
CA GLY A 38 -12.65 -1.04 2.32
C GLY A 38 -12.36 0.43 1.99
N LEU A 39 -11.29 0.74 1.26
CA LEU A 39 -10.95 2.11 0.85
C LEU A 39 -10.68 2.21 -0.66
N GLY A 40 -11.67 2.68 -1.42
CA GLY A 40 -11.44 3.10 -2.81
C GLY A 40 -11.10 1.97 -3.79
N GLY A 41 -10.98 0.71 -3.35
CA GLY A 41 -10.69 -0.43 -4.23
C GLY A 41 -9.31 -0.38 -4.89
N ILE A 42 -8.33 0.33 -4.32
CA ILE A 42 -6.99 0.42 -4.93
C ILE A 42 -6.32 -0.96 -4.90
N LYS A 43 -5.79 -1.37 -6.05
CA LYS A 43 -5.03 -2.60 -6.24
C LYS A 43 -3.79 -2.31 -7.07
N ALA A 44 -2.62 -2.67 -6.54
CA ALA A 44 -1.35 -2.69 -7.22
C ALA A 44 -0.92 -4.12 -7.50
N THR A 45 -0.26 -4.30 -8.63
CA THR A 45 0.07 -5.60 -9.20
C THR A 45 1.49 -5.57 -9.74
N VAL A 46 2.26 -6.60 -9.42
CA VAL A 46 3.53 -6.91 -10.05
C VAL A 46 3.39 -8.26 -10.73
N HIS A 47 3.53 -8.29 -12.05
CA HIS A 47 3.60 -9.51 -12.84
C HIS A 47 5.07 -9.78 -13.13
N CYS A 48 5.62 -10.84 -12.53
CA CYS A 48 7.01 -11.21 -12.79
C CYS A 48 7.17 -11.89 -14.16
N PRO A 49 8.40 -11.86 -14.74
CA PRO A 49 8.73 -12.62 -15.94
C PRO A 49 8.38 -14.10 -15.80
N ARG A 50 7.79 -14.65 -16.87
CA ARG A 50 7.37 -16.06 -17.04
C ARG A 50 7.52 -16.49 -18.50
N ILE A 51 7.40 -17.79 -18.80
CA ILE A 51 7.61 -18.35 -20.15
C ILE A 51 6.83 -17.58 -21.24
N SER A 52 5.57 -17.24 -20.97
CA SER A 52 4.72 -16.53 -21.93
C SER A 52 4.96 -15.01 -22.01
N LYS A 53 5.71 -14.43 -21.05
CA LYS A 53 5.94 -12.97 -20.90
C LYS A 53 7.28 -12.73 -20.19
N SER A 54 8.31 -12.36 -20.94
CA SER A 54 9.68 -12.24 -20.43
C SER A 54 9.96 -10.96 -19.62
N THR A 55 9.05 -9.99 -19.63
CA THR A 55 9.24 -8.69 -18.96
C THR A 55 8.40 -8.56 -17.70
N TRP A 56 8.90 -7.76 -16.77
CA TRP A 56 8.12 -7.32 -15.63
C TRP A 56 6.99 -6.39 -16.10
N ALA A 57 5.79 -6.57 -15.58
CA ALA A 57 4.71 -5.60 -15.75
C ALA A 57 4.17 -5.17 -14.39
N ARG A 58 4.17 -3.86 -14.15
CA ARG A 58 3.81 -3.25 -12.87
C ARG A 58 2.70 -2.24 -13.10
N ASN A 59 1.57 -2.42 -12.44
CA ASN A 59 0.39 -1.57 -12.64
C ASN A 59 -0.36 -1.39 -11.34
N TRP A 60 -0.82 -0.16 -11.07
CA TRP A 60 -1.86 0.07 -10.06
C TRP A 60 -3.11 0.64 -10.71
N GLY A 61 -4.23 0.38 -10.08
CA GLY A 61 -5.52 0.91 -10.49
C GLY A 61 -6.60 0.64 -9.48
N PHE A 62 -7.85 0.75 -9.93
CA PHE A 62 -9.01 0.37 -9.13
C PHE A 62 -9.42 -1.07 -9.46
N ALA A 63 -9.86 -1.80 -8.43
CA ALA A 63 -10.39 -3.13 -8.56
C ALA A 63 -11.66 -3.12 -9.43
N TYR A 64 -11.91 -4.23 -10.12
CA TYR A 64 -13.06 -4.37 -10.99
C TYR A 64 -14.36 -4.20 -10.17
N GLY A 65 -15.32 -3.42 -10.68
CA GLY A 65 -16.60 -3.19 -9.99
C GLY A 65 -16.53 -2.21 -8.80
N THR A 66 -15.44 -1.47 -8.63
CA THR A 66 -15.34 -0.42 -7.62
C THR A 66 -16.39 0.66 -7.88
N LYS A 67 -17.43 0.74 -7.04
CA LYS A 67 -18.55 1.70 -7.18
C LYS A 67 -18.33 3.03 -6.46
N TYR A 68 -17.16 3.24 -5.85
CA TYR A 68 -16.88 4.49 -5.14
C TYR A 68 -16.84 5.66 -6.12
N GLU A 69 -17.44 6.78 -5.75
CA GLU A 69 -17.57 7.98 -6.60
C GLU A 69 -16.24 8.46 -7.18
N VAL A 70 -15.16 8.43 -6.39
CA VAL A 70 -13.80 8.75 -6.87
C VAL A 70 -13.34 7.80 -7.99
N ALA A 71 -13.59 6.50 -7.86
CA ALA A 71 -13.21 5.53 -8.87
C ALA A 71 -14.02 5.70 -10.17
N LYS A 72 -15.30 6.09 -10.08
CA LYS A 72 -16.13 6.42 -11.24
C LYS A 72 -15.58 7.64 -11.98
N LEU A 73 -15.23 8.70 -11.26
CA LEU A 73 -14.71 9.94 -11.87
C LEU A 73 -13.35 9.76 -12.51
N VAL A 74 -12.43 9.10 -11.82
CA VAL A 74 -11.12 8.79 -12.41
C VAL A 74 -11.27 7.85 -13.61
N SER A 75 -12.27 6.95 -13.60
CA SER A 75 -12.57 6.12 -14.77
C SER A 75 -13.24 6.89 -15.91
N ALA A 76 -14.00 7.96 -15.62
CA ALA A 76 -14.55 8.83 -16.65
C ALA A 76 -13.47 9.65 -17.38
N VAL A 77 -12.42 10.07 -16.67
CA VAL A 77 -11.29 10.82 -17.25
C VAL A 77 -10.25 9.89 -17.87
N GLN A 78 -9.99 8.75 -17.24
CA GLN A 78 -9.03 7.74 -17.70
C GLN A 78 -9.72 6.37 -17.70
N PRO A 79 -10.36 5.95 -18.82
CA PRO A 79 -11.17 4.73 -18.84
C PRO A 79 -10.36 3.45 -18.65
N ASN A 80 -9.03 3.51 -18.80
CA ASN A 80 -8.17 2.36 -18.52
C ASN A 80 -8.20 2.01 -17.03
N ARG A 81 -8.30 0.72 -16.71
CA ARG A 81 -8.26 0.21 -15.34
C ARG A 81 -6.90 0.47 -14.68
N HIS A 82 -5.81 0.43 -15.45
CA HIS A 82 -4.47 0.74 -14.98
C HIS A 82 -4.24 2.24 -15.08
N LYS A 83 -3.89 2.87 -13.95
CA LYS A 83 -3.73 4.33 -13.85
C LYS A 83 -2.27 4.75 -13.93
N LEU A 84 -1.35 3.89 -13.50
CA LEU A 84 0.10 4.16 -13.56
C LEU A 84 0.89 2.85 -13.55
N SER A 85 2.03 2.88 -14.23
CA SER A 85 3.10 1.89 -14.10
C SER A 85 4.30 2.50 -13.38
N TRP A 86 5.08 1.68 -12.69
CA TRP A 86 6.34 2.09 -12.06
C TRP A 86 7.47 1.12 -12.44
N PRO A 87 8.74 1.55 -12.38
CA PRO A 87 9.86 0.68 -12.77
C PRO A 87 10.22 -0.36 -11.70
N GLY A 88 9.90 -0.10 -10.42
CA GLY A 88 10.42 -0.86 -9.28
C GLY A 88 11.80 -0.35 -8.87
N ALA A 89 12.10 -0.32 -7.56
CA ALA A 89 13.40 0.14 -7.08
C ALA A 89 14.38 -1.02 -6.97
N LYS A 90 15.42 -1.07 -7.80
CA LYS A 90 16.45 -2.11 -7.73
C LYS A 90 17.37 -1.83 -6.54
N LEU A 91 17.51 -2.81 -5.65
CA LEU A 91 18.36 -2.69 -4.45
C LEU A 91 19.63 -3.54 -4.53
N ALA A 92 19.55 -4.69 -5.20
CA ALA A 92 20.67 -5.60 -5.44
C ALA A 92 20.43 -6.37 -6.74
N SER A 93 21.32 -7.32 -7.08
CA SER A 93 21.04 -8.28 -8.14
C SER A 93 19.79 -9.09 -7.77
N ASP A 94 18.76 -9.00 -8.62
CA ASP A 94 17.48 -9.70 -8.46
C ASP A 94 16.65 -9.33 -7.24
N VAL A 95 16.96 -8.23 -6.55
CA VAL A 95 16.15 -7.68 -5.45
C VAL A 95 15.54 -6.35 -5.85
N THR A 96 14.22 -6.28 -5.73
CA THR A 96 13.43 -5.09 -6.01
C THR A 96 12.57 -4.72 -4.81
N LEU A 97 12.56 -3.45 -4.46
CA LEU A 97 11.56 -2.85 -3.60
C LEU A 97 10.41 -2.36 -4.47
N GLU A 98 9.25 -2.96 -4.29
CA GLU A 98 8.08 -2.72 -5.13
C GLU A 98 7.19 -1.64 -4.56
N TRP A 99 6.85 -1.76 -3.27
CA TRP A 99 5.91 -0.87 -2.62
C TRP A 99 6.40 -0.33 -1.30
N ARG A 100 5.99 0.91 -1.02
CA ARG A 100 6.00 1.49 0.32
C ARG A 100 4.60 1.95 0.70
N VAL A 101 4.17 1.61 1.91
CA VAL A 101 2.94 2.16 2.51
C VAL A 101 3.35 3.05 3.67
N PHE A 102 2.95 4.32 3.61
CA PHE A 102 3.20 5.33 4.62
C PHE A 102 1.92 5.60 5.40
N ILE A 103 1.96 5.37 6.70
CA ILE A 103 0.86 5.63 7.63
C ILE A 103 1.36 6.65 8.66
N SER A 104 0.96 7.91 8.53
CA SER A 104 1.33 8.96 9.51
C SER A 104 0.46 8.86 10.75
N GLY A 105 1.05 9.03 11.94
CA GLY A 105 0.33 9.04 13.21
C GLY A 105 -0.70 10.16 13.31
N GLY A 106 -0.37 11.36 12.82
CA GLY A 106 -1.33 12.47 12.70
C GLY A 106 -2.50 12.15 11.75
N GLY A 107 -2.28 11.26 10.78
CA GLY A 107 -3.27 10.83 9.79
C GLY A 107 -4.10 9.59 10.18
N LEU A 108 -4.07 9.16 11.44
CA LEU A 108 -4.87 8.01 11.91
C LEU A 108 -6.35 8.39 12.15
N ARG A 109 -7.25 7.41 12.05
CA ARG A 109 -8.66 7.58 12.45
C ARG A 109 -8.74 7.89 13.94
N ARG A 110 -9.71 8.73 14.33
CA ARG A 110 -10.03 8.93 15.76
C ARG A 110 -10.79 7.74 16.32
N THR A 111 -11.73 7.21 15.53
CA THR A 111 -12.51 6.01 15.88
C THR A 111 -11.95 4.79 15.13
N PRO A 112 -11.42 3.77 15.84
CA PRO A 112 -10.97 2.54 15.20
C PRO A 112 -12.11 1.79 14.51
N ILE A 113 -11.81 1.09 13.42
CA ILE A 113 -12.71 0.13 12.79
C ILE A 113 -12.40 -1.28 13.30
N THR A 114 -13.42 -2.07 13.61
CA THR A 114 -13.24 -3.48 14.00
C THR A 114 -12.66 -4.26 12.83
N VAL A 115 -11.65 -5.07 13.10
CA VAL A 115 -11.02 -5.95 12.10
C VAL A 115 -11.08 -7.41 12.52
N GLY A 116 -11.02 -8.30 11.53
CA GLY A 116 -10.97 -9.74 11.77
C GLY A 116 -9.62 -10.19 12.37
N ASN A 117 -9.63 -11.38 12.97
CA ASN A 117 -8.45 -11.99 13.61
C ASN A 117 -7.31 -12.31 12.62
N ASP A 118 -7.59 -12.32 11.32
CA ASP A 118 -6.61 -12.53 10.25
C ASP A 118 -5.80 -11.28 9.91
N VAL A 119 -6.12 -10.13 10.53
CA VAL A 119 -5.41 -8.86 10.34
C VAL A 119 -4.33 -8.68 11.41
N LYS A 120 -3.07 -8.60 10.98
CA LYS A 120 -1.94 -8.27 11.85
C LYS A 120 -1.97 -6.78 12.21
N LEU A 121 -2.17 -6.48 13.49
CA LEU A 121 -2.17 -5.11 13.97
C LEU A 121 -0.78 -4.71 14.46
N LEU A 122 -0.24 -3.69 13.81
CA LEU A 122 0.96 -2.99 14.25
C LEU A 122 0.57 -1.85 15.20
N SER A 123 1.39 -1.60 16.21
CA SER A 123 1.22 -0.45 17.09
C SER A 123 1.04 0.83 16.27
N PRO A 124 0.10 1.71 16.62
CA PRO A 124 -0.08 2.94 15.87
C PRO A 124 1.15 3.84 16.05
N PRO A 125 1.66 4.48 14.97
CA PRO A 125 2.72 5.48 15.10
C PRO A 125 2.26 6.66 15.97
N ALA A 126 3.17 7.25 16.74
CA ALA A 126 2.90 8.49 17.47
C ALA A 126 2.56 9.63 16.49
N PRO A 127 1.91 10.73 16.93
CA PRO A 127 1.51 11.83 16.03
C PRO A 127 2.64 12.41 15.17
N THR A 128 3.87 12.41 15.69
CA THR A 128 5.10 12.88 15.02
C THR A 128 5.84 11.79 14.26
N GLN A 129 5.29 10.58 14.19
CA GLN A 129 5.91 9.44 13.51
C GLN A 129 5.11 8.99 12.30
N THR A 130 5.81 8.34 11.39
CA THR A 130 5.25 7.61 10.25
C THR A 130 5.66 6.15 10.36
N LEU A 131 4.67 5.25 10.32
CA LEU A 131 4.90 3.84 10.09
C LEU A 131 5.11 3.62 8.59
N VAL A 132 6.25 3.07 8.22
CA VAL A 132 6.62 2.75 6.83
C VAL A 132 6.64 1.25 6.69
N LEU A 133 5.84 0.72 5.77
CA LEU A 133 5.87 -0.69 5.40
C LEU A 133 6.48 -0.84 4.01
N SER A 134 7.42 -1.77 3.84
CA SER A 134 8.15 -1.97 2.59
C SER A 134 8.00 -3.40 2.10
N VAL A 135 7.64 -3.59 0.83
CA VAL A 135 7.45 -4.90 0.20
C VAL A 135 8.51 -5.15 -0.85
N PHE A 136 9.22 -6.25 -0.71
CA PHE A 136 10.33 -6.62 -1.57
C PHE A 136 10.03 -7.92 -2.33
N ILE A 137 10.59 -8.03 -3.53
CA ILE A 137 10.70 -9.27 -4.29
C ILE A 137 12.18 -9.54 -4.51
N GLY A 138 12.61 -10.73 -4.11
CA GLY A 138 13.98 -11.20 -4.29
C GLY A 138 14.06 -12.45 -5.18
N PRO A 139 15.28 -12.97 -5.39
CA PRO A 139 15.51 -14.14 -6.22
C PRO A 139 14.88 -15.43 -5.66
N LYS A 140 14.84 -16.46 -6.51
CA LYS A 140 14.39 -17.83 -6.16
C LYS A 140 15.36 -18.50 -5.18
N VAL A 141 16.65 -18.34 -5.44
CA VAL A 141 17.78 -18.81 -4.64
C VAL A 141 18.48 -17.57 -4.07
N GLN A 142 18.97 -17.64 -2.84
CA GLN A 142 19.70 -16.52 -2.24
C GLN A 142 20.91 -16.16 -3.12
N THR A 143 21.11 -14.87 -3.35
CA THR A 143 22.25 -14.32 -4.10
C THR A 143 23.15 -13.51 -3.15
N GLU A 144 24.32 -13.11 -3.62
CA GLU A 144 25.20 -12.21 -2.86
C GLU A 144 24.51 -10.84 -2.63
N GLY A 145 24.67 -10.27 -1.42
CA GLY A 145 24.01 -9.01 -1.03
C GLY A 145 22.51 -9.15 -0.71
N TYR A 146 22.01 -10.39 -0.59
CA TYR A 146 20.62 -10.69 -0.28
C TYR A 146 20.26 -10.33 1.18
N PRO A 147 19.25 -9.47 1.43
CA PRO A 147 18.79 -9.19 2.79
C PRO A 147 18.22 -10.46 3.44
N GLN A 148 18.89 -10.97 4.47
CA GLN A 148 18.42 -12.14 5.19
C GLN A 148 17.23 -11.79 6.09
N ALA A 149 16.39 -12.79 6.40
CA ALA A 149 15.34 -12.62 7.40
C ALA A 149 15.89 -12.17 8.76
N SER A 150 17.11 -12.62 9.10
CA SER A 150 17.87 -12.21 10.28
C SER A 150 18.15 -10.72 10.34
N ASP A 151 18.43 -10.11 9.19
CA ASP A 151 18.84 -8.71 9.09
C ASP A 151 17.66 -7.76 9.34
N ALA A 152 16.44 -8.29 9.24
CA ALA A 152 15.19 -7.59 9.52
C ALA A 152 14.44 -8.16 10.73
N LYS A 153 15.07 -8.98 11.60
CA LYS A 153 14.37 -9.72 12.67
C LYS A 153 13.45 -8.90 13.59
N PRO A 154 13.73 -7.63 13.99
CA PRO A 154 12.75 -6.84 14.75
C PRO A 154 11.65 -6.19 13.88
N HIS A 155 11.74 -6.30 12.56
CA HIS A 155 10.98 -5.50 11.59
C HIS A 155 10.28 -6.33 10.51
N LEU A 156 10.46 -7.65 10.48
CA LEU A 156 9.81 -8.54 9.52
C LEU A 156 8.35 -8.81 9.94
N LEU A 157 7.39 -8.44 9.09
CA LEU A 157 5.97 -8.63 9.35
C LEU A 157 5.40 -9.88 8.67
N ALA A 158 5.86 -10.18 7.45
CA ALA A 158 5.47 -11.37 6.71
C ALA A 158 6.53 -11.75 5.69
N ASP A 159 6.63 -13.04 5.40
CA ASP A 159 7.44 -13.58 4.34
C ASP A 159 6.74 -14.75 3.63
N GLY A 160 7.17 -15.04 2.42
CA GLY A 160 6.67 -16.16 1.64
C GLY A 160 7.31 -16.21 0.27
N ARG A 161 6.67 -16.93 -0.66
CA ARG A 161 7.18 -17.13 -2.02
C ARG A 161 6.09 -16.97 -3.07
N LEU A 162 6.50 -16.54 -4.25
CA LEU A 162 5.72 -16.65 -5.49
C LEU A 162 5.74 -18.10 -5.98
N CYS A 163 4.86 -18.44 -6.92
CA CYS A 163 4.76 -19.83 -7.41
C CYS A 163 6.00 -20.33 -8.17
N ASP A 164 6.85 -19.43 -8.68
CA ASP A 164 8.13 -19.75 -9.32
C ASP A 164 9.30 -19.86 -8.31
N GLY A 165 9.01 -19.64 -7.02
CA GLY A 165 9.95 -19.73 -5.91
C GLY A 165 10.63 -18.42 -5.53
N ARG A 166 10.43 -17.31 -6.25
CA ARG A 166 10.94 -15.98 -5.84
C ARG A 166 10.45 -15.63 -4.43
N ARG A 167 11.34 -15.18 -3.55
CA ARG A 167 10.97 -14.80 -2.17
C ARG A 167 10.33 -13.41 -2.15
N VAL A 168 9.31 -13.26 -1.33
CA VAL A 168 8.65 -12.00 -1.04
C VAL A 168 8.67 -11.77 0.46
N TRP A 169 8.96 -10.56 0.89
CA TRP A 169 8.90 -10.20 2.30
C TRP A 169 8.41 -8.77 2.49
N LEU A 170 7.80 -8.55 3.64
CA LEU A 170 7.20 -7.31 4.09
C LEU A 170 7.87 -6.91 5.40
N THR A 171 8.53 -5.76 5.42
CA THR A 171 9.12 -5.18 6.63
C THR A 171 8.38 -3.92 7.04
N TYR A 172 8.60 -3.47 8.27
CA TYR A 172 8.11 -2.20 8.75
C TYR A 172 9.10 -1.49 9.68
N CYS A 173 9.07 -0.17 9.70
CA CYS A 173 9.77 0.64 10.68
C CYS A 173 8.98 1.90 11.03
N TYR A 174 9.34 2.54 12.14
CA TYR A 174 8.81 3.85 12.52
C TYR A 174 9.88 4.89 12.27
N VAL A 175 9.54 5.94 11.54
CA VAL A 175 10.43 7.07 11.26
C VAL A 175 9.81 8.35 11.78
N GLN A 176 10.63 9.32 12.19
CA GLN A 176 10.12 10.65 12.50
C GLN A 176 9.52 11.29 11.25
N THR A 177 8.30 11.82 11.36
CA THR A 177 7.64 12.53 10.28
C THR A 177 8.41 13.81 10.01
N ARG A 178 9.14 13.85 8.89
CA ARG A 178 9.60 15.11 8.33
C ARG A 178 8.43 15.72 7.59
N THR A 179 8.04 16.94 7.97
CA THR A 179 6.99 17.69 7.29
C THR A 179 7.38 17.90 5.84
N ILE A 180 6.80 17.12 4.92
CA ILE A 180 6.92 17.38 3.48
C ILE A 180 5.97 18.54 3.20
N ARG A 181 6.51 19.75 3.07
CA ARG A 181 5.76 20.88 2.51
C ARG A 181 5.53 20.56 1.04
N THR A 182 4.39 19.96 0.72
CA THR A 182 3.98 19.80 -0.68
C THR A 182 3.79 21.19 -1.27
N GLN A 183 4.62 21.57 -2.24
CA GLN A 183 4.31 22.69 -3.11
C GLN A 183 2.95 22.43 -3.74
N ARG A 184 2.07 23.43 -3.65
CA ARG A 184 0.69 23.41 -4.15
C ARG A 184 0.71 23.04 -5.63
N ARG A 185 0.58 21.75 -5.97
CA ARG A 185 0.19 21.31 -7.30
C ARG A 185 -1.32 21.13 -7.28
N THR A 186 -1.97 21.82 -8.19
CA THR A 186 -3.40 21.79 -8.45
C THR A 186 -3.84 20.34 -8.66
N LEU A 187 -4.44 19.73 -7.64
CA LEU A 187 -5.13 18.45 -7.78
C LEU A 187 -6.42 18.72 -8.57
N ILE A 188 -6.45 18.26 -9.81
CA ILE A 188 -7.64 18.24 -10.66
C ILE A 188 -8.59 17.18 -10.12
N GLY A 189 -9.84 17.59 -9.84
CA GLY A 189 -10.97 16.72 -9.54
C GLY A 189 -11.24 16.51 -8.04
N ARG A 190 -12.12 17.34 -7.47
CA ARG A 190 -12.86 16.98 -6.26
C ARG A 190 -14.23 16.47 -6.67
N ALA A 191 -14.56 15.23 -6.33
CA ALA A 191 -15.95 14.96 -6.01
C ALA A 191 -16.04 13.97 -4.87
N PHE A 192 -16.90 14.35 -3.95
CA PHE A 192 -17.43 13.50 -2.91
C PHE A 192 -18.92 13.30 -3.22
N GLY A 193 -19.58 12.33 -2.56
CA GLY A 193 -21.04 12.14 -2.67
C GLY A 193 -21.82 13.39 -2.20
N SER A 194 -23.06 13.22 -1.73
CA SER A 194 -23.79 14.36 -1.15
C SER A 194 -22.88 15.03 -0.10
N ILE A 195 -22.67 16.33 -0.27
CA ILE A 195 -21.65 17.07 0.48
C ILE A 195 -21.90 16.91 1.99
N ASP A 196 -23.17 16.79 2.38
CA ASP A 196 -23.66 16.64 3.74
C ASP A 196 -23.30 15.29 4.40
N GLU A 197 -23.34 14.18 3.67
CA GLU A 197 -22.93 12.87 4.22
C GLU A 197 -21.42 12.78 4.42
N VAL A 198 -20.66 13.34 3.48
CA VAL A 198 -19.21 13.44 3.58
C VAL A 198 -18.84 14.38 4.72
N TYR A 199 -19.55 15.48 4.89
CA TYR A 199 -19.35 16.39 6.00
C TYR A 199 -19.64 15.72 7.36
N LYS A 200 -20.66 14.89 7.49
CA LYS A 200 -20.95 14.17 8.75
C LYS A 200 -19.87 13.16 9.15
N GLN A 201 -19.11 12.63 8.19
CA GLN A 201 -18.10 11.58 8.44
C GLN A 201 -16.66 12.00 8.11
N ILE A 202 -16.41 13.26 7.76
CA ILE A 202 -15.12 13.70 7.20
C ILE A 202 -13.94 13.42 8.12
N ASP A 203 -14.15 13.52 9.45
CA ASP A 203 -13.13 13.25 10.48
C ASP A 203 -12.74 11.76 10.53
N ASN A 204 -13.46 10.89 9.82
CA ASN A 204 -13.19 9.46 9.66
C ASN A 204 -12.93 9.07 8.20
N LEU A 205 -12.96 10.02 7.26
CA LEU A 205 -12.71 9.75 5.86
C LEU A 205 -11.21 9.54 5.65
N ARG A 206 -10.85 8.43 5.00
CA ARG A 206 -9.48 8.13 4.61
C ARG A 206 -9.32 8.17 3.10
N VAL A 207 -8.14 8.56 2.67
CA VAL A 207 -7.71 8.57 1.28
C VAL A 207 -6.34 7.92 1.17
N VAL A 208 -6.10 7.26 0.05
CA VAL A 208 -4.76 6.79 -0.31
C VAL A 208 -4.30 7.58 -1.52
N ALA A 209 -3.16 8.24 -1.40
CA ALA A 209 -2.49 8.90 -2.52
C ALA A 209 -1.33 8.02 -3.01
N PRO A 210 -1.39 7.48 -4.25
CA PRO A 210 -0.26 6.80 -4.85
C PRO A 210 0.74 7.80 -5.48
N ALA A 211 2.04 7.54 -5.37
CA ALA A 211 3.10 8.30 -6.03
C ALA A 211 4.31 7.42 -6.35
N ILE A 212 5.07 7.73 -7.38
CA ILE A 212 6.36 7.05 -7.66
C ILE A 212 7.44 7.79 -6.87
N ASN A 213 8.18 7.05 -6.03
CA ASN A 213 9.35 7.59 -5.34
C ASN A 213 10.53 7.75 -6.30
N SER A 214 11.49 8.61 -5.94
CA SER A 214 12.69 8.87 -6.77
C SER A 214 13.54 7.62 -7.02
N ASP A 215 13.45 6.61 -6.15
CA ASP A 215 14.14 5.33 -6.34
C ASP A 215 13.40 4.36 -7.28
N GLY A 216 12.22 4.73 -7.78
CA GLY A 216 11.44 3.94 -8.72
C GLY A 216 10.40 3.01 -8.10
N SER A 217 10.31 2.90 -6.77
CA SER A 217 9.25 2.16 -6.09
C SER A 217 7.92 2.95 -6.07
N LEU A 218 6.81 2.24 -5.91
CA LEU A 218 5.49 2.86 -5.77
C LEU A 218 5.16 3.09 -4.28
N ALA A 219 4.93 4.34 -3.91
CA ALA A 219 4.52 4.76 -2.59
C ALA A 219 2.99 4.93 -2.50
N PHE A 220 2.41 4.54 -1.37
CA PHE A 220 1.04 4.81 -0.98
C PHE A 220 1.01 5.59 0.31
N PHE A 221 0.41 6.77 0.31
CA PHE A 221 0.19 7.57 1.51
C PHE A 221 -1.22 7.33 2.03
N ASP A 222 -1.36 6.59 3.12
CA ASP A 222 -2.63 6.30 3.77
C ASP A 222 -2.95 7.41 4.79
N MET A 223 -3.89 8.28 4.44
CA MET A 223 -4.12 9.56 5.12
C MET A 223 -5.58 9.70 5.55
N ARG A 224 -5.80 10.45 6.64
CA ARG A 224 -7.11 10.99 7.03
C ARG A 224 -7.32 12.34 6.34
N ILE A 225 -8.55 12.59 5.88
CA ILE A 225 -8.96 13.92 5.41
C ILE A 225 -9.40 14.74 6.62
N GLU A 226 -8.92 15.97 6.72
CA GLU A 226 -9.33 16.90 7.78
C GLU A 226 -10.05 18.10 7.17
N ARG A 227 -11.08 18.60 7.87
CA ARG A 227 -11.60 19.93 7.56
C ARG A 227 -10.54 20.96 7.90
N LYS A 228 -10.27 21.85 6.95
CA LYS A 228 -9.63 23.11 7.28
C LYS A 228 -10.60 23.87 8.18
N ARG A 229 -10.28 24.02 9.47
CA ARG A 229 -11.01 24.97 10.33
C ARG A 229 -10.83 26.34 9.69
N GLN A 230 -11.94 26.97 9.30
CA GLN A 230 -11.92 28.41 9.01
C GLN A 230 -11.59 29.07 10.35
N ALA A 231 -10.46 29.78 10.38
CA ALA A 231 -10.09 30.65 11.49
C ALA A 231 -10.90 31.95 11.38
#